data_AF-A0A0M7B6K2-F1
#
_entry.id   AF-A0A0M7B6K2-F1
#
_cell.length_a   1.000
_cell.length_b   1.000
_cell.length_c   1.000
_cell.angle_alpha   90.00
_cell.angle_beta   90.00
_cell.angle_gamma   90.00
#
_symmetry.space_group_name_H-M   'P 1'
#
loop_
_entity.id
_entity.type
_entity.pdbx_description
1 polymer ?
#
loop_
_entity_poly.entity_id
_entity_poly.type
_entity_poly.pdbx_seq_one_letter_code
_entity_poly.pdbx_strand_id
1 'polypeptide(L)'
;MRELTRIMDHQGEFPAVEQFIQLASDVKHTLPESQIGYAADWSEYSAYQVPGGDEVRFHLDKLWAQDCIDFVGIDNYMPLADWRDGLDHKDGNWRSDHALDYLQHNIEGGEGFDWFYETPEARTVQRRRPILDHEYLEPWVFRFKDVRSWWSKRHFDRVDGVRAVVPTAWEPRSKPIRFTEYGCAAIDKGANQPNKFLNEKSSESSLPHFSSGRRDDGIQTQYTRALLFYWNEKGRNPVSDVYDGTMIDLSRSAAWAWDARPWPYFPELDGQWSDGRNYARGHRLNGRTGGQPLSLVVQEICASAGLPHVDVSKVDGIVRGYVMSDVQTARADLQALVISYGLEVKEVGGHLCFSMRADAPTAEGEKLKLVRKGDEVLTYVRGGDALGYGRVAVHHVDSNGDFQARVSDARSESGPAFPLSQTELPLALTSAEGHALAARLLAESRVAMDQMSFVLPPSQRDACAGDLVKIKDEDDLWMRTAVQKSATVAAG
;
A
#
# COMPACT_ATOMS: atom_id res chain seq x y z
N MET A 1 -15.85 -20.53 -7.84
CA MET A 1 -17.27 -20.91 -7.75
C MET A 1 -18.17 -19.92 -8.47
N ARG A 2 -17.87 -18.62 -8.42
CA ARG A 2 -18.42 -17.54 -9.26
C ARG A 2 -19.02 -17.90 -10.63
N GLU A 3 -18.27 -18.56 -11.52
CA GLU A 3 -18.81 -18.86 -12.86
C GLU A 3 -19.96 -19.88 -12.82
N LEU A 4 -20.00 -20.74 -11.81
CA LEU A 4 -21.04 -21.75 -11.61
C LEU A 4 -22.31 -21.14 -10.99
N THR A 5 -22.16 -20.24 -10.01
CA THR A 5 -23.29 -19.58 -9.32
C THR A 5 -24.04 -18.60 -10.20
N ARG A 6 -23.43 -18.14 -11.30
CA ARG A 6 -24.03 -17.22 -12.29
C ARG A 6 -24.77 -17.91 -13.43
N ILE A 7 -24.75 -19.25 -13.49
CA ILE A 7 -25.48 -19.99 -14.54
C ILE A 7 -26.97 -19.91 -14.24
N MET A 8 -27.71 -19.31 -15.18
CA MET A 8 -29.17 -19.25 -15.15
C MET A 8 -29.78 -20.39 -15.97
N ASP A 9 -30.89 -20.95 -15.49
CA ASP A 9 -31.71 -21.85 -16.28
C ASP A 9 -32.72 -21.10 -17.18
N HIS A 10 -33.52 -21.84 -17.93
CA HIS A 10 -34.55 -21.31 -18.83
C HIS A 10 -35.66 -20.50 -18.12
N GLN A 11 -35.77 -20.57 -16.79
CA GLN A 11 -36.73 -19.82 -15.99
C GLN A 11 -36.10 -18.60 -15.31
N GLY A 12 -34.79 -18.38 -15.53
CA GLY A 12 -34.03 -17.29 -14.91
C GLY A 12 -33.65 -17.58 -13.45
N GLU A 13 -33.68 -18.85 -13.03
CA GLU A 13 -33.25 -19.30 -11.70
C GLU A 13 -31.78 -19.72 -11.72
N PHE A 14 -31.16 -19.85 -10.53
CA PHE A 14 -29.75 -20.20 -10.37
C PHE A 14 -29.57 -21.59 -9.75
N PRO A 15 -29.53 -22.69 -10.54
CA PRO A 15 -29.56 -24.05 -10.01
C PRO A 15 -28.41 -24.40 -9.05
N ALA A 16 -27.22 -23.85 -9.28
CA ALA A 16 -26.08 -24.06 -8.39
C ALA A 16 -26.32 -23.49 -7.00
N VAL A 17 -27.00 -22.34 -6.90
CA VAL A 17 -27.36 -21.71 -5.62
C VAL A 17 -28.36 -22.58 -4.87
N GLU A 18 -29.35 -23.14 -5.55
CA GLU A 18 -30.31 -24.09 -4.96
C GLU A 18 -29.61 -25.35 -4.41
N GLN A 19 -28.59 -25.86 -5.13
CA GLN A 19 -27.78 -26.98 -4.62
C GLN A 19 -26.92 -26.58 -3.41
N PHE A 20 -26.43 -25.35 -3.33
CA PHE A 20 -25.69 -24.87 -2.16
C PHE A 20 -26.59 -24.67 -0.94
N ILE A 21 -27.84 -24.26 -1.15
CA ILE A 21 -28.85 -24.21 -0.08
C ILE A 21 -29.06 -25.60 0.52
N GLN A 22 -29.26 -26.62 -0.33
CA GLN A 22 -29.40 -28.00 0.12
C GLN A 22 -28.15 -28.46 0.88
N LEU A 23 -26.96 -28.23 0.32
CA LEU A 23 -25.70 -28.60 0.97
C LEU A 23 -25.52 -27.92 2.33
N ALA A 24 -25.83 -26.63 2.45
CA ALA A 24 -25.74 -25.91 3.71
C ALA A 24 -26.71 -26.48 4.76
N SER A 25 -27.94 -26.82 4.35
CA SER A 25 -28.92 -27.49 5.21
C SER A 25 -28.41 -28.87 5.68
N ASP A 26 -27.85 -29.68 4.78
CA ASP A 26 -27.32 -31.01 5.11
C ASP A 26 -26.13 -30.93 6.08
N VAL A 27 -25.23 -29.96 5.87
CA VAL A 27 -24.11 -29.69 6.78
C VAL A 27 -24.61 -29.25 8.14
N LYS A 28 -25.62 -28.35 8.21
CA LYS A 28 -26.20 -27.91 9.49
C LYS A 28 -26.89 -29.04 10.23
N HIS A 29 -27.59 -29.92 9.51
CA HIS A 29 -28.21 -31.10 10.10
C HIS A 29 -27.17 -32.05 10.71
N THR A 30 -26.04 -32.23 10.03
CA THR A 30 -24.95 -33.11 10.46
C THR A 30 -24.12 -32.50 11.60
N LEU A 31 -23.89 -31.19 11.56
CA LEU A 31 -23.09 -30.44 12.52
C LEU A 31 -23.91 -29.25 13.09
N PRO A 32 -24.89 -29.50 13.98
CA PRO A 32 -25.83 -28.48 14.44
C PRO A 32 -25.17 -27.26 15.10
N GLU A 33 -24.06 -27.49 15.80
CA GLU A 33 -23.32 -26.47 16.54
C GLU A 33 -22.34 -25.68 15.67
N SER A 34 -22.11 -26.10 14.42
CA SER A 34 -21.17 -25.40 13.53
C SER A 34 -21.80 -24.12 12.98
N GLN A 35 -20.97 -23.08 12.86
CA GLN A 35 -21.32 -21.89 12.09
C GLN A 35 -21.01 -22.13 10.62
N ILE A 36 -21.98 -21.88 9.74
CA ILE A 36 -21.89 -22.11 8.31
C ILE A 36 -21.97 -20.76 7.60
N GLY A 37 -21.11 -20.58 6.63
CA GLY A 37 -21.19 -19.49 5.66
C GLY A 37 -20.74 -20.00 4.30
N TYR A 38 -20.98 -19.20 3.28
CA TYR A 38 -20.39 -19.41 1.96
C TYR A 38 -19.32 -18.35 1.73
N ALA A 39 -18.16 -18.75 1.21
CA ALA A 39 -17.04 -17.85 0.94
C ALA A 39 -17.13 -17.38 -0.51
N ALA A 40 -17.92 -16.32 -0.74
CA ALA A 40 -18.07 -15.75 -2.07
C ALA A 40 -16.84 -14.91 -2.43
N ASP A 41 -16.43 -14.94 -3.70
CA ASP A 41 -15.38 -14.05 -4.19
C ASP A 41 -15.80 -12.56 -4.05
N TRP A 42 -14.86 -11.64 -3.82
CA TRP A 42 -15.14 -10.19 -3.73
C TRP A 42 -15.89 -9.63 -4.95
N SER A 43 -15.73 -10.26 -6.12
CA SER A 43 -16.44 -9.89 -7.33
C SER A 43 -17.74 -10.68 -7.55
N GLU A 44 -18.11 -11.56 -6.62
CA GLU A 44 -19.26 -12.48 -6.67
C GLU A 44 -20.36 -12.12 -5.65
N TYR A 45 -20.01 -11.82 -4.41
CA TYR A 45 -20.95 -11.76 -3.27
C TYR A 45 -22.12 -10.78 -3.44
N SER A 46 -21.92 -9.73 -4.24
CA SER A 46 -22.86 -8.64 -4.47
C SER A 46 -23.88 -9.01 -5.55
N ALA A 47 -24.30 -8.07 -6.39
CA ALA A 47 -25.23 -8.35 -7.48
C ALA A 47 -24.49 -8.84 -8.74
N TYR A 48 -25.04 -9.88 -9.37
CA TYR A 48 -24.60 -10.31 -10.69
C TYR A 48 -25.16 -9.37 -11.75
N GLN A 49 -24.27 -8.65 -12.42
CA GLN A 49 -24.61 -7.82 -13.58
C GLN A 49 -24.42 -8.67 -14.84
N VAL A 50 -25.52 -8.97 -15.54
CA VAL A 50 -25.49 -9.89 -16.70
C VAL A 50 -24.75 -9.21 -17.86
N PRO A 51 -23.68 -9.83 -18.41
CA PRO A 51 -22.95 -9.24 -19.51
C PRO A 51 -23.84 -8.96 -20.72
N GLY A 52 -23.77 -7.74 -21.25
CA GLY A 52 -24.46 -7.36 -22.48
C GLY A 52 -25.91 -6.85 -22.31
N GLY A 53 -26.37 -6.65 -21.07
CA GLY A 53 -27.66 -6.02 -20.77
C GLY A 53 -27.64 -5.21 -19.47
N ASP A 54 -28.80 -4.68 -19.09
CA ASP A 54 -29.01 -3.89 -17.86
C ASP A 54 -29.59 -4.74 -16.72
N GLU A 55 -29.50 -6.08 -16.83
CA GLU A 55 -30.01 -7.01 -15.83
C GLU A 55 -29.06 -7.10 -14.61
N VAL A 56 -29.63 -6.97 -13.42
CA VAL A 56 -28.94 -7.04 -12.13
C VAL A 56 -29.67 -8.04 -11.24
N ARG A 57 -29.00 -9.13 -10.86
CA ARG A 57 -29.58 -10.22 -10.07
C ARG A 57 -28.82 -10.43 -8.77
N PHE A 58 -29.51 -10.33 -7.64
CA PHE A 58 -28.97 -10.70 -6.33
C PHE A 58 -29.05 -12.22 -6.12
N HIS A 59 -28.41 -12.94 -7.04
CA HIS A 59 -28.47 -14.40 -7.19
C HIS A 59 -28.16 -15.19 -5.91
N LEU A 60 -27.31 -14.68 -5.02
CA LEU A 60 -26.94 -15.34 -3.76
C LEU A 60 -27.88 -15.04 -2.59
N ASP A 61 -28.82 -14.11 -2.71
CA ASP A 61 -29.70 -13.71 -1.60
C ASP A 61 -30.54 -14.87 -1.07
N LYS A 62 -30.98 -15.79 -1.94
CA LYS A 62 -31.70 -16.99 -1.51
C LYS A 62 -30.85 -17.86 -0.58
N LEU A 63 -29.55 -17.98 -0.85
CA LEU A 63 -28.60 -18.70 0.01
C LEU A 63 -28.37 -17.92 1.30
N TRP A 64 -28.11 -16.62 1.20
CA TRP A 64 -27.86 -15.76 2.35
C TRP A 64 -29.03 -15.66 3.31
N ALA A 65 -30.27 -15.77 2.82
CA ALA A 65 -31.47 -15.73 3.63
C ALA A 65 -31.72 -17.01 4.44
N GLN A 66 -31.08 -18.15 4.12
CA GLN A 66 -31.36 -19.42 4.80
C GLN A 66 -30.95 -19.40 6.28
N ASP A 67 -31.80 -19.89 7.18
CA ASP A 67 -31.50 -19.97 8.61
C ASP A 67 -30.26 -20.81 8.94
N CYS A 68 -29.90 -21.77 8.06
CA CYS A 68 -28.70 -22.59 8.21
C CYS A 68 -27.40 -21.83 7.94
N ILE A 69 -27.46 -20.64 7.33
CA ILE A 69 -26.31 -19.77 7.10
C ILE A 69 -26.18 -18.75 8.24
N ASP A 70 -25.08 -18.78 8.97
CA ASP A 70 -24.83 -17.95 10.15
C ASP A 70 -24.14 -16.62 9.81
N PHE A 71 -23.43 -16.52 8.67
CA PHE A 71 -22.73 -15.30 8.24
C PHE A 71 -22.53 -15.25 6.72
N VAL A 72 -22.34 -14.04 6.18
CA VAL A 72 -21.93 -13.82 4.78
C VAL A 72 -20.40 -13.84 4.73
N GLY A 73 -19.82 -14.79 3.99
CA GLY A 73 -18.38 -14.86 3.77
C GLY A 73 -17.98 -14.14 2.49
N ILE A 74 -16.97 -13.28 2.57
CA ILE A 74 -16.39 -12.59 1.41
C ILE A 74 -14.88 -12.84 1.40
N ASP A 75 -14.37 -13.38 0.31
CA ASP A 75 -12.95 -13.37 -0.01
C ASP A 75 -12.58 -11.98 -0.54
N ASN A 76 -12.09 -11.10 0.35
CA ASN A 76 -11.96 -9.68 0.13
C ASN A 76 -10.60 -9.28 -0.47
N TYR A 77 -10.56 -9.25 -1.80
CA TYR A 77 -9.45 -8.72 -2.59
C TYR A 77 -9.84 -7.47 -3.40
N MET A 78 -10.74 -6.65 -2.88
CA MET A 78 -11.14 -5.39 -3.53
C MET A 78 -9.95 -4.43 -3.63
N PRO A 79 -9.70 -3.78 -4.79
CA PRO A 79 -8.58 -2.86 -4.96
C PRO A 79 -8.62 -1.69 -3.97
N LEU A 80 -7.47 -1.36 -3.36
CA LEU A 80 -7.30 -0.19 -2.48
C LEU A 80 -6.44 0.91 -3.12
N ALA A 81 -6.03 0.74 -4.38
CA ALA A 81 -5.22 1.72 -5.12
C ALA A 81 -5.42 1.61 -6.64
N ASP A 82 -5.09 2.67 -7.37
CA ASP A 82 -4.83 2.70 -8.82
C ASP A 82 -3.52 3.47 -9.10
N TRP A 83 -2.48 3.12 -8.34
CA TRP A 83 -1.19 3.80 -8.36
C TRP A 83 -0.35 3.47 -9.59
N ARG A 84 0.53 4.39 -10.02
CA ARG A 84 1.43 4.28 -11.18
C ARG A 84 2.77 4.91 -10.85
N ASP A 85 3.77 4.66 -11.68
CA ASP A 85 5.06 5.31 -11.50
C ASP A 85 4.96 6.82 -11.81
N GLY A 86 5.72 7.63 -11.07
CA GLY A 86 5.70 9.09 -11.17
C GLY A 86 4.52 9.72 -10.42
N LEU A 87 4.30 11.03 -10.62
CA LEU A 87 3.22 11.78 -9.95
C LEU A 87 2.20 12.38 -10.93
N ASP A 88 2.39 12.20 -12.24
CA ASP A 88 1.51 12.77 -13.29
C ASP A 88 0.19 12.00 -13.46
N HIS A 89 0.03 10.90 -12.74
CA HIS A 89 -1.21 10.11 -12.72
C HIS A 89 -2.24 10.73 -11.78
N LYS A 90 -3.52 10.35 -11.94
CA LYS A 90 -4.66 10.93 -11.22
C LYS A 90 -4.62 10.80 -9.69
N ASP A 91 -3.80 9.90 -9.18
CA ASP A 91 -3.63 9.67 -7.74
C ASP A 91 -2.31 10.21 -7.20
N GLY A 92 -1.45 10.81 -8.04
CA GLY A 92 -0.11 11.25 -7.66
C GLY A 92 -0.10 12.31 -6.55
N ASN A 93 -1.22 12.99 -6.31
CA ASN A 93 -1.38 13.92 -5.19
C ASN A 93 -1.23 13.27 -3.81
N TRP A 94 -1.49 11.96 -3.69
CA TRP A 94 -1.25 11.19 -2.46
C TRP A 94 0.24 10.94 -2.19
N ARG A 95 1.11 11.20 -3.18
CA ARG A 95 2.58 11.10 -3.14
C ARG A 95 3.16 9.69 -3.01
N SER A 96 2.45 8.75 -2.39
CA SER A 96 2.92 7.38 -2.16
C SER A 96 1.77 6.38 -2.23
N ASP A 97 2.01 5.17 -2.77
CA ASP A 97 1.06 4.05 -2.68
C ASP A 97 1.01 3.41 -1.30
N HIS A 98 1.99 3.68 -0.44
CA HIS A 98 2.03 3.26 0.95
C HIS A 98 1.24 4.20 1.88
N ALA A 99 0.79 5.35 1.37
CA ALA A 99 0.04 6.34 2.12
C ALA A 99 -1.24 5.71 2.72
N LEU A 100 -1.29 5.66 4.05
CA LEU A 100 -2.34 4.93 4.78
C LEU A 100 -3.73 5.55 4.57
N ASP A 101 -3.80 6.88 4.51
CA ASP A 101 -5.02 7.64 4.23
C ASP A 101 -5.52 7.42 2.79
N TYR A 102 -4.63 7.32 1.81
CA TYR A 102 -4.95 6.93 0.43
C TYR A 102 -5.58 5.54 0.37
N LEU A 103 -4.94 4.55 0.99
CA LEU A 103 -5.47 3.17 1.01
C LEU A 103 -6.81 3.09 1.74
N GLN A 104 -6.98 3.82 2.85
CA GLN A 104 -8.24 3.89 3.59
C GLN A 104 -9.35 4.62 2.82
N HIS A 105 -9.02 5.70 2.11
CA HIS A 105 -9.96 6.42 1.27
C HIS A 105 -10.56 5.51 0.19
N ASN A 106 -9.77 4.56 -0.29
CA ASN A 106 -10.21 3.55 -1.24
C ASN A 106 -10.92 2.35 -0.60
N ILE A 107 -11.23 2.27 0.70
CA ILE A 107 -11.99 1.10 1.22
C ILE A 107 -13.47 1.19 0.79
N GLU A 108 -14.10 2.34 1.04
CA GLU A 108 -15.44 2.68 0.55
C GLU A 108 -15.33 3.81 -0.49
N GLY A 109 -14.43 3.64 -1.45
CA GLY A 109 -14.10 4.62 -2.49
C GLY A 109 -13.27 4.00 -3.63
N GLY A 110 -12.95 4.80 -4.65
CA GLY A 110 -12.08 4.39 -5.76
C GLY A 110 -12.72 3.43 -6.77
N GLU A 111 -11.91 2.56 -7.38
CA GLU A 111 -12.37 1.59 -8.37
C GLU A 111 -13.37 0.61 -7.74
N GLY A 112 -14.56 0.44 -8.34
CA GLY A 112 -15.61 -0.44 -7.85
C GLY A 112 -16.54 0.20 -6.81
N PHE A 113 -16.31 1.47 -6.48
CA PHE A 113 -17.20 2.28 -5.65
C PHE A 113 -17.56 3.60 -6.35
N ASP A 114 -16.58 4.45 -6.60
CA ASP A 114 -16.78 5.75 -7.26
C ASP A 114 -16.81 5.61 -8.78
N TRP A 115 -15.95 4.75 -9.31
CA TRP A 115 -15.71 4.63 -10.75
C TRP A 115 -15.26 3.23 -11.17
N PHE A 116 -15.25 2.96 -12.47
CA PHE A 116 -14.71 1.75 -13.09
C PHE A 116 -14.00 2.08 -14.41
N TYR A 117 -13.35 1.07 -15.01
CA TYR A 117 -12.78 1.15 -16.35
C TYR A 117 -13.56 0.26 -17.33
N GLU A 118 -14.08 0.85 -18.41
CA GLU A 118 -14.79 0.12 -19.48
C GLU A 118 -13.87 -0.82 -20.25
N THR A 119 -12.61 -0.43 -20.45
CA THR A 119 -11.64 -1.20 -21.25
C THR A 119 -10.23 -1.15 -20.65
N PRO A 120 -9.33 -2.07 -21.04
CA PRO A 120 -7.92 -2.01 -20.67
C PRO A 120 -7.24 -0.70 -21.11
N GLU A 121 -7.58 -0.16 -22.28
CA GLU A 121 -7.02 1.11 -22.78
C GLU A 121 -7.47 2.28 -21.91
N ALA A 122 -8.73 2.28 -21.48
CA ALA A 122 -9.25 3.27 -20.52
C ALA A 122 -8.47 3.21 -19.20
N ARG A 123 -8.14 2.00 -18.71
CA ARG A 123 -7.28 1.83 -17.54
C ARG A 123 -5.89 2.42 -17.77
N THR A 124 -5.25 2.15 -18.90
CA THR A 124 -3.88 2.65 -19.18
C THR A 124 -3.76 4.18 -19.07
N VAL A 125 -4.78 4.92 -19.51
CA VAL A 125 -4.80 6.40 -19.47
C VAL A 125 -5.64 6.97 -18.32
N GLN A 126 -6.03 6.14 -17.36
CA GLN A 126 -6.92 6.47 -16.24
C GLN A 126 -8.21 7.20 -16.63
N ARG A 127 -8.84 6.79 -17.74
CA ARG A 127 -10.18 7.24 -18.13
C ARG A 127 -11.24 6.55 -17.27
N ARG A 128 -11.36 7.00 -16.02
CA ARG A 128 -12.32 6.55 -15.00
C ARG A 128 -13.74 6.95 -15.40
N ARG A 129 -14.67 6.00 -15.36
CA ARG A 129 -16.11 6.22 -15.57
C ARG A 129 -16.83 6.18 -14.23
N PRO A 130 -17.62 7.20 -13.86
CA PRO A 130 -18.33 7.19 -12.59
C PRO A 130 -19.38 6.06 -12.56
N ILE A 131 -19.58 5.43 -11.41
CA ILE A 131 -20.65 4.46 -11.18
C ILE A 131 -21.89 5.21 -10.72
N LEU A 132 -22.88 5.31 -11.60
CA LEU A 132 -24.11 6.07 -11.42
C LEU A 132 -25.34 5.20 -11.68
N ASP A 133 -26.45 5.55 -11.04
CA ASP A 133 -27.77 5.01 -11.32
C ASP A 133 -28.75 6.17 -11.42
N HIS A 134 -29.05 6.59 -12.64
CA HIS A 134 -29.88 7.79 -12.88
C HIS A 134 -31.36 7.54 -12.66
N GLU A 135 -31.81 6.29 -12.78
CA GLU A 135 -33.24 5.97 -12.76
C GLU A 135 -33.76 5.73 -11.34
N TYR A 136 -33.07 4.90 -10.56
CA TYR A 136 -33.51 4.54 -9.21
C TYR A 136 -32.68 5.21 -8.10
N LEU A 137 -31.60 5.93 -8.44
CA LEU A 137 -30.69 6.59 -7.49
C LEU A 137 -30.08 5.61 -6.48
N GLU A 138 -29.85 4.37 -6.91
CA GLU A 138 -29.29 3.27 -6.13
C GLU A 138 -27.95 2.80 -6.72
N PRO A 139 -26.93 3.66 -6.87
CA PRO A 139 -25.67 3.27 -7.54
C PRO A 139 -24.95 2.11 -6.83
N TRP A 140 -25.24 1.90 -5.55
CA TRP A 140 -24.70 0.80 -4.74
C TRP A 140 -24.94 -0.59 -5.33
N VAL A 141 -26.00 -0.81 -6.12
CA VAL A 141 -26.26 -2.11 -6.76
C VAL A 141 -25.19 -2.48 -7.78
N PHE A 142 -24.46 -1.47 -8.29
CA PHE A 142 -23.37 -1.63 -9.25
C PHE A 142 -21.97 -1.57 -8.60
N ARG A 143 -21.90 -1.27 -7.30
CA ARG A 143 -20.66 -1.06 -6.55
C ARG A 143 -20.31 -2.30 -5.76
N PHE A 144 -19.45 -3.17 -6.30
CA PHE A 144 -19.01 -4.37 -5.57
C PHE A 144 -18.22 -4.04 -4.29
N LYS A 145 -17.81 -2.79 -4.05
CA LYS A 145 -17.17 -2.37 -2.79
C LYS A 145 -18.12 -1.77 -1.77
N ASP A 146 -19.36 -1.48 -2.15
CA ASP A 146 -20.34 -0.83 -1.28
C ASP A 146 -20.99 -1.87 -0.34
N VAL A 147 -20.14 -2.57 0.42
CA VAL A 147 -20.48 -3.62 1.37
C VAL A 147 -21.52 -3.11 2.37
N ARG A 148 -21.41 -1.85 2.79
CA ARG A 148 -22.33 -1.22 3.73
C ARG A 148 -23.72 -1.03 3.16
N SER A 149 -23.84 -0.48 1.95
CA SER A 149 -25.16 -0.32 1.33
C SER A 149 -25.78 -1.66 1.01
N TRP A 150 -25.00 -2.61 0.49
CA TRP A 150 -25.46 -3.98 0.26
C TRP A 150 -25.99 -4.62 1.56
N TRP A 151 -25.23 -4.55 2.64
CA TRP A 151 -25.65 -5.12 3.92
C TRP A 151 -26.90 -4.46 4.53
N SER A 152 -27.05 -3.15 4.36
CA SER A 152 -28.06 -2.35 5.07
C SER A 152 -29.34 -2.05 4.29
N LYS A 153 -29.43 -2.40 3.01
CA LYS A 153 -30.58 -2.07 2.14
C LYS A 153 -31.37 -3.30 1.72
N ARG A 154 -32.64 -3.07 1.38
CA ARG A 154 -33.47 -4.06 0.70
C ARG A 154 -32.94 -4.28 -0.71
N HIS A 155 -32.86 -5.52 -1.14
CA HIS A 155 -32.43 -5.88 -2.48
C HIS A 155 -33.63 -6.07 -3.39
N PHE A 156 -33.54 -5.54 -4.61
CA PHE A 156 -34.56 -5.69 -5.65
C PHE A 156 -33.82 -6.03 -6.94
N ASP A 157 -34.11 -7.19 -7.50
CA ASP A 157 -33.59 -7.56 -8.82
C ASP A 157 -34.01 -6.52 -9.87
N ARG A 158 -33.17 -6.32 -10.88
CA ARG A 158 -33.51 -5.54 -12.08
C ARG A 158 -33.54 -6.50 -13.26
N VAL A 159 -34.72 -6.80 -13.77
CA VAL A 159 -34.90 -7.65 -14.95
C VAL A 159 -35.04 -6.74 -16.15
N ASP A 160 -34.16 -6.90 -17.14
CA ASP A 160 -34.08 -5.99 -18.30
C ASP A 160 -33.98 -4.50 -17.89
N GLY A 161 -33.22 -4.21 -16.83
CA GLY A 161 -33.08 -2.85 -16.27
C GLY A 161 -34.24 -2.36 -15.40
N VAL A 162 -35.37 -3.08 -15.35
CA VAL A 162 -36.54 -2.67 -14.58
C VAL A 162 -36.48 -3.25 -13.17
N ARG A 163 -36.51 -2.37 -12.16
CA ARG A 163 -36.50 -2.79 -10.75
C ARG A 163 -37.77 -3.55 -10.41
N ALA A 164 -37.62 -4.75 -9.85
CA ALA A 164 -38.71 -5.57 -9.36
C ALA A 164 -39.50 -4.85 -8.24
N VAL A 165 -40.80 -5.13 -8.16
CA VAL A 165 -41.68 -4.56 -7.13
C VAL A 165 -41.51 -5.28 -5.79
N VAL A 166 -41.15 -6.56 -5.84
CA VAL A 166 -40.96 -7.41 -4.66
C VAL A 166 -39.46 -7.52 -4.39
N PRO A 167 -39.00 -7.29 -3.15
CA PRO A 167 -37.60 -7.48 -2.81
C PRO A 167 -37.24 -8.97 -2.82
N THR A 168 -35.94 -9.25 -2.86
CA THR A 168 -35.44 -10.61 -2.68
C THR A 168 -35.64 -11.09 -1.22
N ALA A 169 -35.20 -12.32 -0.94
CA ALA A 169 -35.23 -12.88 0.41
C ALA A 169 -34.25 -12.21 1.39
N TRP A 170 -33.36 -11.33 0.95
CA TRP A 170 -32.39 -10.67 1.84
C TRP A 170 -33.09 -9.72 2.83
N GLU A 171 -32.84 -9.98 4.10
CA GLU A 171 -33.22 -9.08 5.18
C GLU A 171 -32.04 -8.16 5.54
N PRO A 172 -32.20 -6.83 5.45
CA PRO A 172 -31.14 -5.89 5.77
C PRO A 172 -30.60 -6.11 7.17
N ARG A 173 -29.28 -6.10 7.31
CA ARG A 173 -28.57 -6.19 8.59
C ARG A 173 -28.78 -7.52 9.33
N SER A 174 -29.37 -8.52 8.68
CA SER A 174 -29.76 -9.78 9.32
C SER A 174 -28.56 -10.65 9.75
N LYS A 175 -27.43 -10.56 9.05
CA LYS A 175 -26.26 -11.41 9.29
C LYS A 175 -24.95 -10.63 9.27
N PRO A 176 -23.95 -11.00 10.09
CA PRO A 176 -22.63 -10.41 10.00
C PRO A 176 -21.90 -10.85 8.73
N ILE A 177 -20.96 -10.02 8.30
CA ILE A 177 -20.02 -10.28 7.21
C ILE A 177 -18.68 -10.68 7.83
N ARG A 178 -18.07 -11.74 7.31
CA ARG A 178 -16.70 -12.14 7.62
C ARG A 178 -15.87 -12.07 6.35
N PHE A 179 -14.73 -11.40 6.43
CA PHE A 179 -13.74 -11.55 5.38
C PHE A 179 -13.07 -12.90 5.57
N THR A 180 -13.48 -13.90 4.77
CA THR A 180 -12.94 -15.26 4.85
C THR A 180 -11.48 -15.28 4.45
N GLU A 181 -11.07 -14.34 3.61
CA GLU A 181 -9.70 -13.94 3.34
C GLU A 181 -9.67 -12.42 3.13
N TYR A 182 -8.56 -11.79 3.52
CA TYR A 182 -8.22 -10.44 3.09
C TYR A 182 -6.70 -10.25 3.12
N GLY A 183 -6.19 -9.39 2.24
CA GLY A 183 -4.76 -9.05 2.18
C GLY A 183 -4.35 -8.72 0.75
N CYS A 184 -3.07 -8.41 0.57
CA CYS A 184 -2.45 -8.35 -0.75
C CYS A 184 -1.10 -9.07 -0.75
N ALA A 185 -0.59 -9.39 -1.93
CA ALA A 185 0.76 -9.93 -2.08
C ALA A 185 1.81 -8.88 -1.71
N ALA A 186 2.96 -9.35 -1.19
CA ALA A 186 4.13 -8.50 -0.90
C ALA A 186 4.91 -8.17 -2.18
N ILE A 187 4.28 -7.46 -3.09
CA ILE A 187 4.79 -7.09 -4.40
C ILE A 187 4.43 -5.64 -4.70
N ASP A 188 5.28 -4.94 -5.42
CA ASP A 188 5.09 -3.56 -5.89
C ASP A 188 3.66 -3.34 -6.38
N LYS A 189 2.96 -2.32 -5.86
CA LYS A 189 1.56 -2.02 -6.20
C LYS A 189 0.58 -3.17 -5.96
N GLY A 190 0.85 -4.04 -4.98
CA GLY A 190 -0.03 -5.15 -4.59
C GLY A 190 -1.46 -4.71 -4.28
N ALA A 191 -1.64 -3.50 -3.73
CA ALA A 191 -2.95 -2.92 -3.43
C ALA A 191 -3.79 -2.56 -4.68
N ASN A 192 -3.17 -2.43 -5.87
CA ASN A 192 -3.88 -2.17 -7.13
C ASN A 192 -4.71 -3.36 -7.57
N GLN A 193 -4.27 -4.58 -7.25
CA GLN A 193 -4.98 -5.80 -7.62
C GLN A 193 -4.70 -6.91 -6.59
N PRO A 194 -5.31 -6.82 -5.39
CA PRO A 194 -4.92 -7.63 -4.23
C PRO A 194 -5.03 -9.15 -4.42
N ASN A 195 -5.89 -9.61 -5.34
CA ASN A 195 -6.06 -11.04 -5.63
C ASN A 195 -4.90 -11.62 -6.46
N LYS A 196 -4.02 -10.80 -7.04
CA LYS A 196 -2.92 -11.28 -7.87
C LYS A 196 -1.71 -11.69 -7.04
N PHE A 197 -1.09 -12.77 -7.47
CA PHE A 197 0.15 -13.29 -6.93
C PHE A 197 0.95 -13.98 -8.02
N LEU A 198 2.26 -14.12 -7.80
CA LEU A 198 3.14 -14.87 -8.67
C LEU A 198 3.25 -16.31 -8.19
N ASN A 199 2.93 -17.25 -9.07
CA ASN A 199 3.15 -18.68 -8.88
C ASN A 199 3.39 -19.33 -10.24
N GLU A 200 4.63 -19.74 -10.51
CA GLU A 200 5.03 -20.36 -11.79
C GLU A 200 4.17 -21.56 -12.19
N LYS A 201 3.48 -22.19 -11.24
CA LYS A 201 2.62 -23.37 -11.45
C LYS A 201 1.14 -23.04 -11.62
N SER A 202 0.73 -21.77 -11.50
CA SER A 202 -0.67 -21.35 -11.57
C SER A 202 -0.96 -20.61 -12.87
N SER A 203 -2.05 -20.96 -13.56
CA SER A 203 -2.58 -20.20 -14.70
C SER A 203 -3.05 -18.80 -14.32
N GLU A 204 -3.36 -18.57 -13.03
CA GLU A 204 -3.79 -17.27 -12.51
C GLU A 204 -2.62 -16.33 -12.18
N SER A 205 -1.38 -16.81 -12.33
CA SER A 205 -0.17 -16.05 -12.01
C SER A 205 0.00 -14.85 -12.92
N SER A 206 -0.12 -13.66 -12.35
CA SER A 206 0.05 -12.40 -13.06
C SER A 206 0.47 -11.31 -12.08
N LEU A 207 1.10 -10.26 -12.60
CA LEU A 207 1.45 -9.09 -11.83
C LEU A 207 0.20 -8.24 -11.56
N PRO A 208 0.09 -7.57 -10.40
CA PRO A 208 -0.89 -6.52 -10.22
C PRO A 208 -0.74 -5.43 -11.27
N HIS A 209 -1.83 -4.69 -11.52
CA HIS A 209 -1.82 -3.60 -12.48
C HIS A 209 -0.69 -2.60 -12.23
N PHE A 210 0.13 -2.36 -13.27
CA PHE A 210 1.26 -1.42 -13.28
C PHE A 210 2.42 -1.79 -12.33
N SER A 211 2.40 -2.98 -11.75
CA SER A 211 3.48 -3.47 -10.89
C SER A 211 4.75 -3.74 -11.69
N SER A 212 5.90 -3.37 -11.12
CA SER A 212 7.23 -3.77 -11.60
C SER A 212 7.59 -5.22 -11.24
N GLY A 213 6.80 -5.86 -10.38
CA GLY A 213 7.05 -7.21 -9.87
C GLY A 213 8.14 -7.31 -8.80
N ARG A 214 8.66 -6.18 -8.33
CA ARG A 214 9.61 -6.10 -7.21
C ARG A 214 8.92 -6.54 -5.91
N ARG A 215 9.66 -7.20 -5.01
CA ARG A 215 9.17 -7.49 -3.64
C ARG A 215 8.91 -6.19 -2.90
N ASP A 216 7.76 -6.11 -2.24
CA ASP A 216 7.39 -4.99 -1.39
C ASP A 216 6.60 -5.50 -0.18
N ASP A 217 7.27 -5.67 0.95
CA ASP A 217 6.60 -6.05 2.21
C ASP A 217 5.88 -4.86 2.86
N GLY A 218 6.27 -3.63 2.50
CA GLY A 218 5.69 -2.41 3.03
C GLY A 218 4.25 -2.23 2.58
N ILE A 219 3.96 -2.43 1.29
CA ILE A 219 2.60 -2.31 0.76
C ILE A 219 1.66 -3.35 1.37
N GLN A 220 2.13 -4.59 1.57
CA GLN A 220 1.36 -5.62 2.26
C GLN A 220 1.01 -5.19 3.69
N THR A 221 1.99 -4.66 4.43
CA THR A 221 1.78 -4.17 5.79
C THR A 221 0.78 -3.00 5.82
N GLN A 222 0.94 -2.03 4.90
CA GLN A 222 0.05 -0.87 4.84
C GLN A 222 -1.37 -1.23 4.42
N TYR A 223 -1.55 -2.18 3.49
CA TYR A 223 -2.86 -2.71 3.13
C TYR A 223 -3.59 -3.28 4.35
N THR A 224 -2.92 -4.16 5.10
CA THR A 224 -3.50 -4.78 6.30
C THR A 224 -3.82 -3.73 7.36
N ARG A 225 -2.91 -2.76 7.59
CA ARG A 225 -3.15 -1.64 8.51
C ARG A 225 -4.32 -0.78 8.09
N ALA A 226 -4.43 -0.44 6.80
CA ALA A 226 -5.51 0.38 6.26
C ALA A 226 -6.87 -0.27 6.56
N LEU A 227 -7.03 -1.55 6.22
CA LEU A 227 -8.26 -2.30 6.44
C LEU A 227 -8.61 -2.41 7.92
N LEU A 228 -7.64 -2.80 8.76
CA LEU A 228 -7.87 -2.97 10.19
C LEU A 228 -8.19 -1.65 10.90
N PHE A 229 -7.47 -0.57 10.60
CA PHE A 229 -7.73 0.72 11.23
C PHE A 229 -9.06 1.32 10.78
N TYR A 230 -9.39 1.23 9.49
CA TYR A 230 -10.65 1.74 8.96
C TYR A 230 -11.85 1.09 9.65
N TRP A 231 -11.90 -0.24 9.68
CA TRP A 231 -13.06 -0.95 10.21
C TRP A 231 -13.11 -1.01 11.75
N ASN A 232 -11.98 -0.77 12.44
CA ASN A 232 -11.97 -0.58 13.89
C ASN A 232 -12.20 0.89 14.32
N GLU A 233 -12.20 1.84 13.39
CA GLU A 233 -12.48 3.24 13.72
C GLU A 233 -13.93 3.39 14.20
N LYS A 234 -14.10 4.08 15.33
CA LYS A 234 -15.41 4.28 15.94
C LYS A 234 -16.37 4.95 14.96
N GLY A 235 -17.54 4.34 14.78
CA GLY A 235 -18.59 4.85 13.90
C GLY A 235 -18.47 4.41 12.44
N ARG A 236 -17.36 3.79 12.02
CA ARG A 236 -17.22 3.25 10.67
C ARG A 236 -17.88 1.90 10.50
N ASN A 237 -17.76 0.97 11.43
CA ASN A 237 -18.42 -0.34 11.32
C ASN A 237 -19.78 -0.32 12.04
N PRO A 238 -20.92 -0.27 11.32
CA PRO A 238 -22.23 -0.09 11.92
C PRO A 238 -22.65 -1.36 12.68
N VAL A 239 -23.42 -1.19 13.76
CA VAL A 239 -23.94 -2.30 14.58
C VAL A 239 -25.32 -2.70 14.05
N SER A 240 -25.62 -3.99 13.98
CA SER A 240 -26.94 -4.53 13.68
C SER A 240 -27.86 -4.47 14.90
N ASP A 241 -29.11 -4.11 14.69
CA ASP A 241 -30.20 -4.24 15.65
C ASP A 241 -30.81 -5.65 15.70
N VAL A 242 -30.42 -6.55 14.78
CA VAL A 242 -30.95 -7.92 14.72
C VAL A 242 -30.15 -8.89 15.60
N TYR A 243 -28.82 -8.80 15.58
CA TYR A 243 -27.93 -9.72 16.29
C TYR A 243 -26.97 -9.04 17.29
N ASP A 244 -27.12 -7.73 17.52
CA ASP A 244 -26.34 -6.92 18.47
C ASP A 244 -24.80 -7.01 18.27
N GLY A 245 -24.36 -6.98 17.01
CA GLY A 245 -22.94 -7.02 16.62
C GLY A 245 -22.64 -6.16 15.41
N THR A 246 -21.36 -5.94 15.11
CA THR A 246 -20.93 -5.12 13.95
C THR A 246 -21.23 -5.79 12.62
N MET A 247 -21.43 -5.00 11.56
CA MET A 247 -21.63 -5.45 10.19
C MET A 247 -20.50 -6.36 9.74
N ILE A 248 -19.25 -5.90 9.88
CA ILE A 248 -18.07 -6.73 9.64
C ILE A 248 -17.60 -7.29 10.98
N ASP A 249 -17.61 -8.62 11.11
CA ASP A 249 -17.02 -9.34 12.23
C ASP A 249 -15.52 -9.55 11.95
N LEU A 250 -14.74 -8.50 12.21
CA LEU A 250 -13.29 -8.54 12.04
C LEU A 250 -12.62 -9.60 12.92
N SER A 251 -13.19 -9.91 14.09
CA SER A 251 -12.64 -10.90 15.03
C SER A 251 -12.64 -12.32 14.47
N ARG A 252 -13.53 -12.57 13.51
CA ARG A 252 -13.66 -13.84 12.77
C ARG A 252 -13.25 -13.72 11.30
N SER A 253 -12.64 -12.60 10.92
CA SER A 253 -12.11 -12.39 9.59
C SER A 253 -10.64 -12.82 9.55
N ALA A 254 -10.20 -13.43 8.45
CA ALA A 254 -8.87 -14.04 8.37
C ALA A 254 -7.94 -13.28 7.43
N ALA A 255 -6.82 -12.80 7.98
CA ALA A 255 -5.73 -12.27 7.17
C ALA A 255 -5.05 -13.41 6.40
N TRP A 256 -5.03 -13.31 5.08
CA TRP A 256 -4.37 -14.27 4.22
C TRP A 256 -2.89 -13.88 4.04
N ALA A 257 -1.90 -14.78 4.10
CA ALA A 257 -1.96 -16.24 4.22
C ALA A 257 -1.02 -16.75 5.33
N TRP A 258 -1.51 -16.93 6.57
CA TRP A 258 -0.69 -17.57 7.59
C TRP A 258 -0.46 -19.05 7.27
N ASP A 259 0.81 -19.47 7.17
CA ASP A 259 1.21 -20.84 6.92
C ASP A 259 1.62 -21.53 8.24
N ALA A 260 1.31 -22.82 8.39
CA ALA A 260 1.70 -23.57 9.59
C ALA A 260 3.20 -23.88 9.66
N ARG A 261 3.93 -23.78 8.53
CA ARG A 261 5.38 -23.99 8.49
C ARG A 261 6.08 -22.83 9.19
N PRO A 262 7.05 -23.13 10.08
CA PRO A 262 7.73 -22.11 10.85
C PRO A 262 8.65 -21.28 9.95
N TRP A 263 8.67 -19.97 10.19
CA TRP A 263 9.71 -19.08 9.69
C TRP A 263 10.92 -19.12 10.65
N PRO A 264 12.18 -19.04 10.18
CA PRO A 264 12.61 -18.84 8.80
C PRO A 264 12.75 -20.14 8.01
N TYR A 265 12.51 -21.30 8.64
CA TYR A 265 12.64 -22.59 7.96
C TYR A 265 11.95 -22.50 6.62
N PHE A 266 10.64 -22.23 6.56
CA PHE A 266 9.98 -21.76 5.35
C PHE A 266 10.21 -20.25 5.18
N PRO A 267 10.70 -19.77 4.02
CA PRO A 267 10.87 -20.49 2.74
C PRO A 267 12.26 -21.12 2.48
N GLU A 268 13.22 -20.99 3.39
CA GLU A 268 14.66 -21.23 3.16
C GLU A 268 15.06 -22.69 2.87
N LEU A 269 14.39 -23.70 3.44
CA LEU A 269 14.60 -25.12 3.08
C LEU A 269 13.93 -25.51 1.75
N ASP A 270 14.40 -24.92 0.65
CA ASP A 270 13.90 -25.13 -0.71
C ASP A 270 14.03 -26.59 -1.22
N GLY A 271 14.95 -27.36 -0.67
CA GLY A 271 15.05 -28.81 -0.89
C GLY A 271 13.90 -29.61 -0.27
N GLN A 272 13.18 -29.05 0.70
CA GLN A 272 12.03 -29.68 1.36
C GLN A 272 10.68 -29.15 0.84
N TRP A 273 10.60 -27.89 0.43
CA TRP A 273 9.35 -27.33 -0.13
C TRP A 273 9.49 -26.80 -1.54
N SER A 274 8.53 -27.17 -2.38
CA SER A 274 8.53 -26.81 -3.79
C SER A 274 7.98 -25.41 -4.11
N ASP A 275 7.49 -24.68 -3.10
CA ASP A 275 6.79 -23.39 -3.23
C ASP A 275 7.48 -22.23 -2.49
N GLY A 276 8.70 -22.44 -1.97
CA GLY A 276 9.47 -21.40 -1.25
C GLY A 276 9.72 -20.14 -2.07
N ARG A 277 9.94 -20.28 -3.39
CA ARG A 277 10.17 -19.15 -4.32
C ARG A 277 8.99 -18.17 -4.38
N ASN A 278 7.77 -18.63 -4.11
CA ASN A 278 6.57 -17.79 -4.13
C ASN A 278 6.48 -16.89 -2.88
N TYR A 279 7.23 -17.18 -1.81
CA TYR A 279 7.17 -16.40 -0.56
C TYR A 279 7.50 -14.94 -0.80
N ALA A 280 8.62 -14.66 -1.47
CA ALA A 280 9.16 -13.30 -1.60
C ALA A 280 8.17 -12.30 -2.21
N ARG A 281 7.20 -12.74 -3.02
CA ARG A 281 6.24 -11.88 -3.74
C ARG A 281 4.79 -12.37 -3.64
N GLY A 282 4.48 -13.18 -2.63
CA GLY A 282 3.14 -13.72 -2.38
C GLY A 282 2.52 -13.17 -1.10
N HIS A 283 1.32 -13.66 -0.76
CA HIS A 283 0.51 -13.22 0.39
C HIS A 283 0.98 -13.71 1.76
N ARG A 284 1.92 -14.66 1.81
CA ARG A 284 2.33 -15.29 3.07
C ARG A 284 2.78 -14.26 4.12
N LEU A 285 2.29 -14.41 5.34
CA LEU A 285 2.52 -13.45 6.42
C LEU A 285 3.67 -13.84 7.35
N ASN A 286 4.02 -15.13 7.41
CA ASN A 286 5.08 -15.67 8.26
C ASN A 286 6.38 -14.88 8.08
N GLY A 287 7.01 -14.46 9.18
CA GLY A 287 8.24 -13.67 9.15
C GLY A 287 8.09 -12.19 8.79
N ARG A 288 6.95 -11.77 8.23
CA ARG A 288 6.66 -10.36 7.90
C ARG A 288 5.93 -9.63 9.01
N THR A 289 5.11 -10.33 9.79
CA THR A 289 4.33 -9.76 10.90
C THR A 289 5.18 -9.15 12.02
N GLY A 290 6.45 -9.53 12.13
CA GLY A 290 7.39 -8.93 13.10
C GLY A 290 7.95 -7.57 12.69
N GLY A 291 7.86 -7.21 11.40
CA GLY A 291 8.36 -5.95 10.89
C GLY A 291 7.56 -4.76 11.44
N GLN A 292 8.26 -3.68 11.79
CA GLN A 292 7.63 -2.46 12.29
C GLN A 292 7.58 -1.39 11.20
N PRO A 293 6.48 -0.62 11.07
CA PRO A 293 6.47 0.57 10.23
C PRO A 293 7.58 1.53 10.64
N LEU A 294 8.36 2.01 9.68
CA LEU A 294 9.46 2.94 9.92
C LEU A 294 9.00 4.21 10.66
N SER A 295 7.82 4.71 10.31
CA SER A 295 7.18 5.84 10.98
C SER A 295 7.03 5.63 12.50
N LEU A 296 6.65 4.43 12.94
CA LEU A 296 6.51 4.12 14.36
C LEU A 296 7.85 4.00 15.07
N VAL A 297 8.87 3.42 14.40
CA VAL A 297 10.23 3.34 14.97
C VAL A 297 10.83 4.73 15.16
N VAL A 298 10.68 5.62 14.16
CA VAL A 298 11.12 7.02 14.26
C VAL A 298 10.38 7.74 15.39
N GLN A 299 9.07 7.55 15.48
CA GLN A 299 8.25 8.16 16.54
C GLN A 299 8.68 7.70 17.94
N GLU A 300 8.95 6.41 18.12
CA GLU A 300 9.41 5.84 19.40
C GLU A 300 10.75 6.42 19.85
N ILE A 301 11.72 6.53 18.93
CA ILE A 301 13.03 7.13 19.22
C ILE A 301 12.88 8.61 19.61
N CYS A 302 12.05 9.37 18.90
CA CYS A 302 11.78 10.77 19.21
C CYS A 302 11.06 10.93 20.55
N ALA A 303 10.05 10.11 20.83
CA ALA A 303 9.32 10.11 22.09
C ALA A 303 10.24 9.82 23.28
N SER A 304 11.12 8.82 23.14
CA SER A 304 12.13 8.47 24.16
C SER A 304 13.12 9.61 24.43
N ALA A 305 13.36 10.47 23.44
CA ALA A 305 14.18 11.68 23.57
C ALA A 305 13.41 12.90 24.11
N GLY A 306 12.13 12.76 24.47
CA GLY A 306 11.29 13.85 24.96
C GLY A 306 10.62 14.68 23.85
N LEU A 307 10.57 14.19 22.61
CA LEU A 307 9.91 14.82 21.46
C LEU A 307 8.77 13.93 20.93
N PRO A 308 7.65 13.77 21.67
CA PRO A 308 6.57 12.87 21.28
C PRO A 308 5.73 13.38 20.10
N HIS A 309 5.82 14.67 19.78
CA HIS A 309 5.03 15.32 18.73
C HIS A 309 5.87 15.58 17.48
N VAL A 310 6.11 14.50 16.72
CA VAL A 310 6.75 14.52 15.41
C VAL A 310 5.76 14.15 14.32
N ASP A 311 5.94 14.74 13.14
CA ASP A 311 5.16 14.38 11.95
C ASP A 311 5.93 13.32 11.16
N VAL A 312 5.35 12.13 11.10
CA VAL A 312 5.85 10.96 10.34
C VAL A 312 4.84 10.50 9.28
N SER A 313 3.88 11.37 8.93
CA SER A 313 2.81 11.05 7.97
C SER A 313 3.31 10.72 6.56
N LYS A 314 4.53 11.17 6.22
CA LYS A 314 5.20 10.96 4.93
C LYS A 314 6.39 10.00 5.03
N VAL A 315 6.40 9.14 6.04
CA VAL A 315 7.46 8.16 6.28
C VAL A 315 6.94 6.77 5.96
N ASP A 316 7.52 6.18 4.92
CA ASP A 316 7.17 4.86 4.42
C ASP A 316 8.35 3.89 4.56
N GLY A 317 8.02 2.62 4.77
CA GLY A 317 9.00 1.55 4.89
C GLY A 317 8.79 0.65 6.10
N ILE A 318 9.51 -0.47 6.11
CA ILE A 318 9.45 -1.48 7.16
C ILE A 318 10.84 -1.70 7.73
N VAL A 319 10.92 -1.69 9.06
CA VAL A 319 12.09 -2.05 9.86
C VAL A 319 11.93 -3.49 10.31
N ARG A 320 12.78 -4.38 9.80
CA ARG A 320 12.74 -5.82 10.11
C ARG A 320 13.40 -6.16 11.45
N GLY A 321 14.41 -5.37 11.81
CA GLY A 321 15.13 -5.47 13.06
C GLY A 321 16.10 -4.29 13.15
N TYR A 322 16.14 -3.64 14.30
CA TYR A 322 17.02 -2.53 14.58
C TYR A 322 17.50 -2.66 16.03
N VAL A 323 18.81 -2.68 16.23
CA VAL A 323 19.42 -2.91 17.55
C VAL A 323 20.19 -1.67 17.99
N MET A 324 19.71 -1.02 19.04
CA MET A 324 20.41 0.08 19.69
C MET A 324 21.22 -0.48 20.86
N SER A 325 22.42 -1.00 20.58
CA SER A 325 23.28 -1.64 21.60
C SER A 325 24.06 -0.65 22.46
N ASP A 326 24.27 0.56 21.95
CA ASP A 326 25.16 1.55 22.55
C ASP A 326 24.37 2.63 23.29
N VAL A 327 24.97 3.18 24.35
CA VAL A 327 24.45 4.38 25.01
C VAL A 327 24.82 5.58 24.14
N GLN A 328 23.88 6.03 23.32
CA GLN A 328 24.08 7.12 22.38
C GLN A 328 22.90 8.09 22.34
N THR A 329 23.07 9.18 21.60
CA THR A 329 22.01 10.18 21.42
C THR A 329 20.96 9.67 20.45
N ALA A 330 19.68 10.03 20.65
CA ALA A 330 18.61 9.72 19.71
C ALA A 330 18.89 10.18 18.26
N ARG A 331 19.67 11.26 18.09
CA ARG A 331 20.14 11.69 16.76
C ARG A 331 21.02 10.63 16.09
N ALA A 332 21.92 9.99 16.84
CA ALA A 332 22.79 8.93 16.32
C ALA A 332 21.96 7.69 15.96
N ASP A 333 20.96 7.34 16.76
CA ASP A 333 20.03 6.25 16.44
C ASP A 333 19.25 6.53 15.15
N LEU A 334 18.66 7.73 15.06
CA LEU A 334 17.95 8.16 13.85
C LEU A 334 18.86 8.23 12.61
N GLN A 335 20.15 8.52 12.78
CA GLN A 335 21.08 8.64 11.64
C GLN A 335 21.18 7.35 10.83
N ALA A 336 21.15 6.18 11.48
CA ALA A 336 21.14 4.90 10.78
C ALA A 336 19.90 4.78 9.89
N LEU A 337 18.71 5.10 10.43
CA LEU A 337 17.44 5.05 9.70
C LEU A 337 17.41 6.08 8.57
N VAL A 338 17.89 7.30 8.81
CA VAL A 338 17.98 8.39 7.83
C VAL A 338 18.82 7.95 6.62
N ILE A 339 19.99 7.35 6.86
CA ILE A 339 20.87 6.86 5.79
C ILE A 339 20.22 5.68 5.07
N SER A 340 19.72 4.68 5.80
CA SER A 340 19.25 3.41 5.21
C SER A 340 17.98 3.55 4.38
N TYR A 341 17.02 4.34 4.86
CA TYR A 341 15.73 4.52 4.20
C TYR A 341 15.67 5.78 3.34
N GLY A 342 16.66 6.68 3.45
CA GLY A 342 16.65 7.95 2.73
C GLY A 342 15.59 8.90 3.27
N LEU A 343 15.59 9.09 4.59
CA LEU A 343 14.69 10.07 5.23
C LEU A 343 15.28 11.47 5.16
N GLU A 344 14.40 12.45 5.01
CA GLU A 344 14.67 13.85 5.26
C GLU A 344 14.00 14.27 6.56
N VAL A 345 14.68 15.13 7.31
CA VAL A 345 14.19 15.67 8.59
C VAL A 345 14.27 17.17 8.54
N LYS A 346 13.14 17.85 8.78
CA LYS A 346 13.08 19.31 8.84
C LYS A 346 12.26 19.79 10.01
N GLU A 347 12.56 20.98 10.49
CA GLU A 347 11.73 21.68 11.47
C GLU A 347 10.71 22.56 10.75
N VAL A 348 9.42 22.36 11.01
CA VAL A 348 8.33 23.21 10.52
C VAL A 348 7.47 23.62 11.70
N GLY A 349 7.44 24.93 11.98
CA GLY A 349 6.62 25.47 13.07
C GLY A 349 6.94 24.91 14.46
N GLY A 350 8.22 24.59 14.72
CA GLY A 350 8.66 23.99 15.99
C GLY A 350 8.46 22.47 16.10
N HIS A 351 7.98 21.81 15.04
CA HIS A 351 7.83 20.36 14.99
C HIS A 351 8.84 19.74 14.01
N LEU A 352 9.38 18.58 14.37
CA LEU A 352 10.15 17.78 13.43
C LEU A 352 9.20 17.05 12.49
N CYS A 353 9.38 17.28 11.20
CA CYS A 353 8.69 16.59 10.12
C CYS A 353 9.68 15.69 9.39
N PHE A 354 9.35 14.40 9.35
CA PHE A 354 10.08 13.37 8.65
C PHE A 354 9.35 13.04 7.34
N SER A 355 10.11 12.85 6.26
CA SER A 355 9.58 12.46 4.96
C SER A 355 10.56 11.62 4.17
N MET A 356 10.08 10.80 3.24
CA MET A 356 10.94 10.13 2.28
C MET A 356 11.59 11.16 1.34
N ARG A 357 12.91 11.05 1.12
CA ARG A 357 13.64 11.91 0.16
C ARG A 357 13.12 11.74 -1.26
N ALA A 358 12.74 10.51 -1.63
CA ALA A 358 12.22 10.20 -2.96
C ALA A 358 10.94 10.98 -3.30
N ASP A 359 10.17 11.38 -2.27
CA ASP A 359 8.89 12.08 -2.42
C ASP A 359 9.03 13.59 -2.16
N ALA A 360 10.28 14.09 -2.12
CA ALA A 360 10.56 15.50 -1.90
C ALA A 360 9.83 16.35 -2.95
N PRO A 361 9.07 17.38 -2.53
CA PRO A 361 8.34 18.22 -3.47
C PRO A 361 9.34 18.99 -4.35
N THR A 362 9.12 18.96 -5.66
CA THR A 362 9.82 19.83 -6.59
C THR A 362 9.21 21.22 -6.54
N ALA A 363 10.00 22.22 -6.15
CA ALA A 363 9.66 23.61 -6.43
C ALA A 363 9.87 23.84 -7.94
N GLU A 364 8.80 23.68 -8.72
CA GLU A 364 8.86 23.85 -10.18
C GLU A 364 9.29 25.28 -10.58
N GLY A 365 10.15 25.31 -11.60
CA GLY A 365 11.07 26.39 -11.97
C GLY A 365 10.46 27.68 -12.53
N GLU A 366 9.18 27.98 -12.35
CA GLU A 366 8.62 29.28 -12.76
C GLU A 366 8.84 30.41 -11.73
N LYS A 367 9.33 30.10 -10.52
CA LYS A 367 9.47 31.10 -9.44
C LYS A 367 10.79 31.11 -8.69
N LEU A 368 11.88 30.47 -9.12
CA LEU A 368 13.16 30.65 -8.42
C LEU A 368 13.74 32.04 -8.75
N LYS A 369 13.61 33.00 -7.83
CA LYS A 369 14.20 34.33 -7.98
C LYS A 369 15.51 34.32 -7.22
N LEU A 370 16.61 34.59 -7.91
CA LEU A 370 17.94 34.65 -7.29
C LEU A 370 18.31 36.11 -7.02
N VAL A 371 19.02 36.35 -5.92
CA VAL A 371 19.61 37.64 -5.57
C VAL A 371 21.07 37.63 -5.98
N ARG A 372 21.49 38.68 -6.70
CA ARG A 372 22.90 38.90 -7.02
C ARG A 372 23.68 39.32 -5.77
N LYS A 373 24.81 38.66 -5.51
CA LYS A 373 25.75 38.98 -4.43
C LYS A 373 27.09 39.39 -5.03
N GLY A 374 27.36 40.70 -5.07
CA GLY A 374 28.49 41.23 -5.85
C GLY A 374 28.20 41.09 -7.35
N ASP A 375 29.09 40.42 -8.08
CA ASP A 375 28.91 40.12 -9.52
C ASP A 375 28.33 38.73 -9.78
N GLU A 376 28.25 37.87 -8.76
CA GLU A 376 27.79 36.49 -8.88
C GLU A 376 26.30 36.36 -8.53
N VAL A 377 25.57 35.54 -9.31
CA VAL A 377 24.16 35.18 -9.04
C VAL A 377 24.07 33.75 -8.50
N LEU A 378 24.99 32.89 -8.92
CA LEU A 378 25.03 31.46 -8.64
C LEU A 378 26.48 30.99 -8.76
N THR A 379 26.95 30.23 -7.78
CA THR A 379 28.28 29.62 -7.76
C THR A 379 28.10 28.10 -7.86
N TYR A 380 28.69 27.50 -8.89
CA TYR A 380 28.68 26.05 -9.10
C TYR A 380 30.08 25.48 -8.89
N VAL A 381 30.16 24.40 -8.12
CA VAL A 381 31.41 23.69 -7.81
C VAL A 381 31.18 22.22 -8.11
N ARG A 382 31.94 21.70 -9.07
CA ARG A 382 32.02 20.26 -9.33
C ARG A 382 33.19 19.66 -8.55
N GLY A 383 32.88 18.69 -7.69
CA GLY A 383 33.87 17.91 -6.97
C GLY A 383 34.78 17.13 -7.94
N GLY A 384 36.07 17.03 -7.61
CA GLY A 384 37.01 16.26 -8.43
C GLY A 384 36.73 14.76 -8.36
N ASP A 385 37.01 14.04 -9.45
CA ASP A 385 36.73 12.60 -9.57
C ASP A 385 37.36 11.73 -8.45
N ALA A 386 38.43 12.22 -7.82
CA ALA A 386 39.10 11.57 -6.69
C ALA A 386 38.25 11.52 -5.40
N LEU A 387 37.17 12.31 -5.31
CA LEU A 387 36.24 12.33 -4.18
C LEU A 387 35.13 11.29 -4.31
N GLY A 388 34.92 10.74 -5.52
CA GLY A 388 33.90 9.72 -5.77
C GLY A 388 34.32 8.36 -5.24
N TYR A 389 33.39 7.67 -4.56
CA TYR A 389 33.56 6.25 -4.27
C TYR A 389 33.26 5.43 -5.52
N GLY A 390 34.05 4.39 -5.78
CA GLY A 390 33.76 3.40 -6.83
C GLY A 390 33.35 2.06 -6.26
N ARG A 391 33.35 1.93 -4.93
CA ARG A 391 32.68 0.84 -4.22
C ARG A 391 32.09 1.36 -2.92
N VAL A 392 30.86 0.97 -2.63
CA VAL A 392 30.22 1.15 -1.32
C VAL A 392 29.90 -0.24 -0.78
N ALA A 393 30.29 -0.52 0.46
CA ALA A 393 29.95 -1.74 1.18
C ALA A 393 29.12 -1.39 2.42
N VAL A 394 28.02 -2.12 2.58
CA VAL A 394 27.09 -1.99 3.71
C VAL A 394 27.18 -3.26 4.54
N HIS A 395 27.62 -3.11 5.78
CA HIS A 395 27.61 -4.16 6.78
C HIS A 395 26.25 -4.14 7.50
N HIS A 396 25.56 -5.28 7.50
CA HIS A 396 24.23 -5.43 8.08
C HIS A 396 24.04 -6.86 8.62
N VAL A 397 22.96 -7.08 9.33
CA VAL A 397 22.52 -8.43 9.72
C VAL A 397 21.58 -8.97 8.64
N ASP A 398 21.68 -10.26 8.31
CA ASP A 398 20.72 -10.92 7.42
C ASP A 398 19.36 -11.01 8.11
N SER A 399 18.32 -10.41 7.53
CA SER A 399 16.97 -10.55 8.08
C SER A 399 16.36 -11.93 7.81
N ASN A 400 16.94 -12.72 6.91
CA ASN A 400 16.50 -14.06 6.61
C ASN A 400 17.38 -15.08 7.37
N GLY A 401 16.79 -16.08 7.99
CA GLY A 401 17.53 -17.16 8.65
C GLY A 401 18.10 -16.79 10.03
N ASP A 402 19.37 -17.16 10.26
CA ASP A 402 20.01 -17.15 11.59
C ASP A 402 20.65 -15.81 11.99
N PHE A 403 20.24 -14.68 11.39
CA PHE A 403 20.74 -13.34 11.70
C PHE A 403 22.28 -13.21 11.64
N GLN A 404 22.88 -13.79 10.60
CA GLN A 404 24.33 -13.71 10.39
C GLN A 404 24.74 -12.31 9.91
N ALA A 405 25.94 -11.87 10.30
CA ALA A 405 26.54 -10.68 9.72
C ALA A 405 26.79 -10.88 8.22
N ARG A 406 26.42 -9.88 7.42
CA ARG A 406 26.52 -9.84 5.96
C ARG A 406 27.12 -8.53 5.50
N VAL A 407 27.72 -8.57 4.32
CA VAL A 407 28.19 -7.39 3.60
C VAL A 407 27.56 -7.41 2.22
N SER A 408 26.80 -6.39 1.90
CA SER A 408 26.27 -6.14 0.56
C SER A 408 27.06 -4.99 -0.07
N ASP A 409 27.45 -5.10 -1.34
CA ASP A 409 28.24 -4.05 -1.99
C ASP A 409 27.77 -3.71 -3.40
N ALA A 410 28.04 -2.48 -3.82
CA ALA A 410 27.83 -2.00 -5.17
C ALA A 410 29.12 -1.37 -5.70
N ARG A 411 29.38 -1.53 -7.00
CA ARG A 411 30.62 -1.09 -7.66
C ARG A 411 30.34 -0.31 -8.92
N SER A 412 31.23 0.63 -9.22
CA SER A 412 31.33 1.28 -10.52
C SER A 412 31.77 0.32 -11.61
N GLU A 413 31.27 0.50 -12.83
CA GLU A 413 31.85 -0.13 -14.03
C GLU A 413 33.11 0.60 -14.54
N SER A 414 33.30 1.87 -14.18
CA SER A 414 34.44 2.69 -14.60
C SER A 414 35.66 2.48 -13.68
N GLY A 415 36.79 2.06 -14.27
CA GLY A 415 38.17 2.34 -13.85
C GLY A 415 38.74 1.65 -12.58
N PRO A 416 40.03 1.24 -12.58
CA PRO A 416 40.61 0.52 -11.45
C PRO A 416 40.96 1.47 -10.28
N ALA A 417 40.44 1.16 -9.09
CA ALA A 417 40.80 1.72 -7.78
C ALA A 417 40.25 3.13 -7.44
N PHE A 418 38.93 3.26 -7.37
CA PHE A 418 38.33 4.29 -6.51
C PHE A 418 38.31 3.84 -5.03
N PRO A 419 38.26 4.79 -4.07
CA PRO A 419 38.15 4.47 -2.66
C PRO A 419 36.89 3.67 -2.33
N LEU A 420 37.02 2.75 -1.38
CA LEU A 420 35.92 2.02 -0.76
C LEU A 420 35.33 2.87 0.36
N SER A 421 34.01 3.11 0.33
CA SER A 421 33.26 3.56 1.50
C SER A 421 32.64 2.36 2.20
N GLN A 422 32.78 2.29 3.52
CA GLN A 422 32.14 1.27 4.34
C GLN A 422 31.17 1.93 5.30
N THR A 423 29.98 1.38 5.40
CA THR A 423 28.97 1.80 6.37
C THR A 423 28.49 0.57 7.12
N GLU A 424 28.52 0.64 8.45
CA GLU A 424 27.98 -0.40 9.32
C GLU A 424 26.66 0.08 9.89
N LEU A 425 25.63 -0.75 9.73
CA LEU A 425 24.27 -0.43 10.12
C LEU A 425 23.77 -1.51 11.08
N PRO A 426 23.26 -1.14 12.27
CA PRO A 426 22.71 -2.11 13.21
C PRO A 426 21.26 -2.48 12.83
N LEU A 427 21.06 -2.78 11.54
CA LEU A 427 19.78 -3.14 10.92
C LEU A 427 19.84 -4.56 10.38
N ALA A 428 18.73 -5.27 10.52
CA ALA A 428 18.46 -6.50 9.80
C ALA A 428 17.87 -6.15 8.43
N LEU A 429 18.57 -6.52 7.36
CA LEU A 429 18.15 -6.30 5.97
C LEU A 429 18.20 -7.61 5.20
N THR A 430 17.33 -7.76 4.21
CA THR A 430 17.49 -8.82 3.21
C THR A 430 18.71 -8.51 2.33
N SER A 431 19.27 -9.53 1.69
CA SER A 431 20.36 -9.35 0.71
C SER A 431 19.98 -8.35 -0.39
N ALA A 432 18.74 -8.38 -0.90
CA ALA A 432 18.28 -7.45 -1.91
C ALA A 432 18.21 -6.00 -1.41
N GLU A 433 17.73 -5.77 -0.18
CA GLU A 433 17.70 -4.45 0.44
C GLU A 433 19.12 -3.90 0.70
N GLY A 434 20.04 -4.75 1.19
CA GLY A 434 21.44 -4.38 1.39
C GLY A 434 22.14 -3.96 0.10
N HIS A 435 21.95 -4.70 -0.99
CA HIS A 435 22.51 -4.34 -2.31
C HIS A 435 21.87 -3.07 -2.87
N ALA A 436 20.54 -2.91 -2.76
CA ALA A 436 19.85 -1.70 -3.20
C ALA A 436 20.33 -0.47 -2.42
N LEU A 437 20.56 -0.60 -1.12
CA LEU A 437 21.13 0.46 -0.29
C LEU A 437 22.55 0.83 -0.71
N ALA A 438 23.43 -0.16 -0.90
CA ALA A 438 24.80 0.09 -1.36
C ALA A 438 24.81 0.78 -2.73
N ALA A 439 23.95 0.35 -3.66
CA ALA A 439 23.82 0.96 -4.98
C ALA A 439 23.30 2.40 -4.90
N ARG A 440 22.30 2.67 -4.06
CA ARG A 440 21.78 4.03 -3.83
C ARG A 440 22.85 4.93 -3.25
N LEU A 441 23.57 4.50 -2.21
CA LEU A 441 24.65 5.29 -1.59
C LEU A 441 25.79 5.56 -2.58
N LEU A 442 26.14 4.59 -3.43
CA LEU A 442 27.13 4.78 -4.49
C LEU A 442 26.67 5.84 -5.50
N ALA A 443 25.41 5.78 -5.95
CA ALA A 443 24.84 6.77 -6.86
C ALA A 443 24.76 8.16 -6.21
N GLU A 444 24.26 8.25 -4.98
CA GLU A 444 24.18 9.51 -4.20
C GLU A 444 25.55 10.14 -4.02
N SER A 445 26.60 9.35 -3.74
CA SER A 445 27.96 9.88 -3.59
C SER A 445 28.51 10.56 -4.85
N ARG A 446 28.03 10.16 -6.03
CA ARG A 446 28.41 10.78 -7.30
C ARG A 446 27.62 12.02 -7.59
N VAL A 447 26.31 11.96 -7.38
CA VAL A 447 25.42 13.11 -7.58
C VAL A 447 25.80 14.24 -6.62
N ALA A 448 26.17 13.91 -5.38
CA ALA A 448 26.59 14.88 -4.37
C ALA A 448 27.97 15.52 -4.61
N MET A 449 28.71 15.12 -5.66
CA MET A 449 29.96 15.79 -6.02
C MET A 449 29.70 17.19 -6.55
N ASP A 450 28.54 17.42 -7.16
CA ASP A 450 28.18 18.72 -7.69
C ASP A 450 27.44 19.52 -6.62
N GLN A 451 27.90 20.73 -6.37
CA GLN A 451 27.36 21.63 -5.37
C GLN A 451 27.09 22.99 -5.98
N MET A 452 26.02 23.62 -5.50
CA MET A 452 25.60 24.92 -5.97
C MET A 452 25.23 25.81 -4.79
N SER A 453 25.67 27.06 -4.84
CA SER A 453 25.39 28.09 -3.83
C SER A 453 24.75 29.31 -4.49
N PHE A 454 23.65 29.79 -3.94
CA PHE A 454 22.93 30.97 -4.42
C PHE A 454 22.19 31.65 -3.26
N VAL A 455 21.73 32.89 -3.50
CA VAL A 455 20.96 33.67 -2.50
C VAL A 455 19.53 33.83 -2.97
N LEU A 456 18.57 33.60 -2.06
CA LEU A 456 17.14 33.79 -2.31
C LEU A 456 16.65 35.13 -1.71
N PRO A 457 15.67 35.81 -2.33
CA PRO A 457 15.12 37.05 -1.81
C PRO A 457 14.25 36.80 -0.56
N PRO A 458 14.01 37.85 0.25
CA PRO A 458 13.11 37.77 1.41
C PRO A 458 11.69 37.28 1.09
N SER A 459 11.22 37.42 -0.15
CA SER A 459 9.91 36.90 -0.59
C SER A 459 9.87 35.38 -0.71
N GLN A 460 11.01 34.68 -0.56
CA GLN A 460 11.14 33.21 -0.62
C GLN A 460 11.72 32.65 0.69
N ARG A 461 11.39 33.28 1.82
CA ARG A 461 11.84 32.86 3.17
C ARG A 461 11.35 31.49 3.62
N ASP A 462 10.35 30.95 2.93
CA ASP A 462 9.78 29.63 3.20
C ASP A 462 10.63 28.48 2.62
N ALA A 463 11.72 28.81 1.92
CA ALA A 463 12.70 27.83 1.46
C ALA A 463 13.29 27.03 2.64
N CYS A 464 13.26 25.71 2.53
CA CYS A 464 13.76 24.77 3.53
C CYS A 464 14.85 23.87 2.94
N ALA A 465 15.67 23.30 3.83
CA ALA A 465 16.52 22.17 3.45
C ALA A 465 15.63 20.95 3.15
N GLY A 466 16.09 20.10 2.22
CA GLY A 466 15.36 18.95 1.69
C GLY A 466 14.43 19.26 0.51
N ASP A 467 14.17 20.54 0.20
CA ASP A 467 13.38 20.91 -0.98
C ASP A 467 14.20 20.67 -2.27
N LEU A 468 13.54 20.14 -3.30
CA LEU A 468 14.11 20.06 -4.65
C LEU A 468 13.86 21.37 -5.41
N VAL A 469 14.88 21.85 -6.13
CA VAL A 469 14.78 23.03 -7.00
C VAL A 469 15.26 22.68 -8.40
N LYS A 470 14.54 23.18 -9.40
CA LYS A 470 14.98 23.19 -10.79
C LYS A 470 15.48 24.59 -11.14
N ILE A 471 16.69 24.68 -11.68
CA ILE A 471 17.22 25.95 -12.20
C ILE A 471 16.67 26.15 -13.61
N LYS A 472 16.31 27.40 -13.93
CA LYS A 472 15.75 27.73 -15.24
C LYS A 472 16.78 27.41 -16.33
N ASP A 473 16.31 26.81 -17.43
CA ASP A 473 17.12 26.42 -18.60
C ASP A 473 18.11 25.26 -18.33
N GLU A 474 18.02 24.59 -17.17
CA GLU A 474 18.66 23.31 -16.86
C GLU A 474 17.61 22.22 -16.63
N ASP A 475 17.92 20.99 -17.02
CA ASP A 475 17.04 19.84 -16.76
C ASP A 475 17.29 19.16 -15.41
N ASP A 476 18.37 19.54 -14.72
CA ASP A 476 18.80 18.92 -13.48
C ASP A 476 17.97 19.38 -12.27
N LEU A 477 17.80 18.45 -11.33
CA LEU A 477 17.15 18.69 -10.03
C LEU A 477 18.22 18.80 -8.94
N TRP A 478 18.15 19.88 -8.17
CA TRP A 478 19.07 20.17 -7.08
C TRP A 478 18.35 20.06 -5.74
N MET A 479 18.90 19.32 -4.78
CA MET A 479 18.38 19.29 -3.41
C MET A 479 19.05 20.37 -2.56
N ARG A 480 18.24 21.20 -1.87
CA ARG A 480 18.77 22.18 -0.91
C ARG A 480 19.27 21.47 0.34
N THR A 481 20.57 21.50 0.60
CA THR A 481 21.18 20.83 1.76
C THR A 481 21.31 21.72 2.99
N ALA A 482 21.44 23.03 2.81
CA ALA A 482 21.57 24.00 3.89
C ALA A 482 20.90 25.33 3.54
N VAL A 483 20.23 25.94 4.52
CA VAL A 483 19.64 27.28 4.40
C VAL A 483 20.10 28.14 5.56
N GLN A 484 20.88 29.17 5.28
CA GLN A 484 21.29 30.17 6.27
C GLN A 484 20.42 31.42 6.12
N LYS A 485 19.53 31.66 7.08
CA LYS A 485 18.70 32.87 7.11
C LYS A 485 19.48 33.98 7.81
N SER A 486 19.98 34.96 7.07
CA SER A 486 20.54 36.19 7.65
C SER A 486 19.45 37.26 7.72
N ALA A 487 19.32 37.92 8.87
CA ALA A 487 18.49 39.11 9.03
C ALA A 487 19.20 40.32 8.40
N THR A 488 19.53 40.27 7.12
CA THR A 488 20.07 41.45 6.43
C THR A 488 18.89 42.34 6.05
N VAL A 489 18.46 43.18 6.98
CA VAL A 489 17.78 44.42 6.64
C VAL A 489 18.87 45.31 6.05
N ALA A 490 19.09 45.23 4.75
CA ALA A 490 19.84 46.27 4.06
C ALA A 490 18.94 47.52 4.11
N ALA A 491 19.18 48.36 5.11
CA ALA A 491 18.77 49.74 5.07
C ALA A 491 19.45 50.37 3.85
N GLY A 492 18.65 50.65 2.82
CA GLY A 492 18.96 51.54 1.72
C GLY A 492 17.99 52.70 1.80
#